data_AF-A0AAD6HJ22-F1
#
_entry.id   AF-A0AAD6HJ22-F1
#
_cell.length_a   1.000
_cell.length_b   1.000
_cell.length_c   1.000
_cell.angle_alpha   90.00
_cell.angle_beta   90.00
_cell.angle_gamma   90.00
#
_symmetry.space_group_name_H-M   'P 1'
#
loop_
_entity.id
_entity.type
_entity.pdbx_description
1 polymer ?
#
loop_
_entity_poly.entity_id
_entity_poly.type
_entity_poly.pdbx_seq_one_letter_code
_entity_poly.pdbx_strand_id
1 'polypeptide(L)'
;MLPNNLNLRLWNIKGDVPEDLVGVYDVVHAGFFAFVLQLPDLEHVLDNLAKILNMDVSSLRLEKIKPDIQADTQLTLMKLFQGNDDRLCTAWVPELPKLLTKRGFADVERDAKGCPPYLALAFHECGLLATEVLARNKEGAGNNGVNVLKQMLDQAAKETRDGSNLAFTRYTFIGRKQ
;
A
#
# COMPACT_ATOMS: atom_id res chain seq x y z
N MET A 1 33.07 10.51 -3.24
CA MET A 1 31.79 11.26 -3.38
C MET A 1 30.67 10.26 -3.52
N LEU A 2 29.47 10.60 -3.07
CA LEU A 2 28.31 9.70 -3.19
C LEU A 2 27.73 9.84 -4.59
N PRO A 3 27.21 8.75 -5.18
CA PRO A 3 26.69 8.87 -6.54
C PRO A 3 25.41 9.73 -6.57
N ASN A 4 25.05 10.26 -7.73
CA ASN A 4 24.12 11.39 -7.83
C ASN A 4 22.65 11.09 -7.45
N ASN A 5 22.27 9.82 -7.40
CA ASN A 5 20.92 9.32 -7.04
C ASN A 5 20.85 8.78 -5.60
N LEU A 6 21.78 9.17 -4.74
CA LEU A 6 21.69 8.93 -3.29
C LEU A 6 21.79 10.27 -2.61
N ASN A 7 20.70 10.65 -1.97
CA ASN A 7 20.66 11.79 -1.09
C ASN A 7 20.93 11.27 0.31
N LEU A 8 21.96 11.80 0.95
CA LEU A 8 22.09 11.65 2.38
C LEU A 8 21.31 12.76 3.05
N ARG A 9 20.38 12.35 3.89
CA ARG A 9 19.73 13.24 4.83
C ARG A 9 20.17 12.85 6.21
N LEU A 10 20.53 13.86 7.00
CA LEU A 10 20.61 13.68 8.44
C LEU A 10 19.20 13.79 9.01
N TRP A 11 18.68 12.69 9.53
CA TRP A 11 17.43 12.65 10.27
C TRP A 11 17.57 11.70 11.43
N ASN A 12 17.13 12.15 12.61
CA ASN A 12 17.04 11.29 13.78
C ASN A 12 15.71 10.54 13.74
N ILE A 13 15.77 9.25 13.42
CA ILE A 13 14.60 8.35 13.34
C ILE A 13 13.79 8.27 14.65
N LYS A 14 14.38 8.66 15.79
CA LYS A 14 13.70 8.72 17.10
C LYS A 14 12.85 9.99 17.30
N GLY A 15 12.92 10.96 16.39
CA GLY A 15 12.05 12.14 16.38
C GLY A 15 11.02 12.06 15.26
N ASP A 16 10.14 13.06 15.18
CA ASP A 16 9.05 13.06 14.21
C ASP A 16 9.50 12.88 12.76
N VAL A 17 8.66 12.19 11.97
CA VAL A 17 8.86 12.01 10.53
C VAL A 17 8.66 13.35 9.84
N PRO A 18 9.66 13.86 9.12
CA PRO A 18 9.50 15.05 8.30
C PRO A 18 8.36 14.84 7.29
N GLU A 19 7.48 15.82 7.15
CA GLU A 19 6.30 15.70 6.28
C GLU A 19 6.65 15.27 4.85
N ASP A 20 7.81 15.72 4.36
CA ASP A 20 8.33 15.41 3.03
C ASP A 20 8.81 13.96 2.85
N LEU A 21 8.76 13.13 3.90
CA LEU A 21 9.10 11.70 3.86
C LEU A 21 7.88 10.78 4.03
N VAL A 22 6.71 11.33 4.38
CA VAL A 22 5.51 10.53 4.67
C VAL A 22 4.98 9.88 3.40
N GLY A 23 4.87 8.54 3.39
CA GLY A 23 4.37 7.76 2.26
C GLY A 23 5.23 7.86 1.00
N VAL A 24 6.51 8.20 1.12
CA VAL A 24 7.40 8.49 -0.02
C VAL A 24 8.16 7.26 -0.52
N TYR A 25 8.33 6.24 0.32
CA TYR A 25 9.23 5.13 0.04
C TYR A 25 8.48 3.82 -0.17
N ASP A 26 8.72 3.11 -1.28
CA ASP A 26 8.12 1.79 -1.49
C ASP A 26 8.85 0.68 -0.70
N VAL A 27 10.13 0.93 -0.35
CA VAL A 27 10.99 0.01 0.39
C VAL A 27 11.85 0.79 1.38
N VAL A 28 11.90 0.31 2.62
CA VAL A 28 12.77 0.84 3.68
C VAL A 28 13.75 -0.26 4.10
N HIS A 29 15.04 0.02 3.97
CA HIS A 29 16.11 -0.90 4.37
C HIS A 29 16.81 -0.37 5.64
N ALA A 30 16.68 -1.11 6.75
CA ALA A 30 17.32 -0.77 8.02
C ALA A 30 18.44 -1.78 8.36
N GLY A 31 19.69 -1.29 8.44
CA GLY A 31 20.86 -2.10 8.78
C GLY A 31 21.48 -1.67 10.12
N PHE A 32 21.90 -2.64 10.94
CA PHE A 32 22.60 -2.41 12.22
C PHE A 32 21.86 -1.59 13.29
N PHE A 33 20.55 -1.34 13.13
CA PHE A 33 19.74 -0.57 14.09
C PHE A 33 19.73 -1.19 15.51
N ALA A 34 19.88 -2.52 15.62
CA ALA A 34 19.92 -3.23 16.90
C ALA A 34 21.07 -2.80 17.84
N PHE A 35 22.14 -2.19 17.30
CA PHE A 35 23.29 -1.72 18.10
C PHE A 35 23.13 -0.29 18.63
N VAL A 36 22.10 0.43 18.18
CA VAL A 36 21.93 1.88 18.44
C VAL A 36 20.55 2.23 19.01
N LEU A 37 19.58 1.34 18.90
CA LEU A 37 18.27 1.50 19.52
C LEU A 37 18.23 0.83 20.88
N GLN A 38 17.73 1.57 21.88
CA GLN A 38 17.36 0.99 23.17
C GLN A 38 15.90 0.55 23.10
N LEU A 39 15.54 -0.46 23.91
CA LEU A 39 14.18 -1.02 23.90
C LEU A 39 13.06 0.05 24.06
N PRO A 40 13.21 1.10 24.87
CA PRO A 40 12.20 2.16 24.97
C PRO A 40 12.02 3.01 23.70
N ASP A 41 13.02 3.07 22.81
CA ASP A 41 12.96 3.86 21.56
C ASP A 41 12.38 3.06 20.39
N LEU A 42 12.29 1.74 20.52
CA LEU A 42 12.03 0.83 19.40
C LEU A 42 10.63 1.02 18.81
N GLU A 43 9.61 1.13 19.66
CA GLU A 43 8.23 1.28 19.22
C GLU A 43 8.04 2.55 18.38
N HIS A 44 8.57 3.69 18.86
CA HIS A 44 8.48 4.96 18.15
C HIS A 44 9.23 4.95 16.81
N VAL A 45 10.38 4.28 16.74
CA VAL A 45 11.15 4.14 15.49
C VAL A 45 10.42 3.28 14.48
N LEU A 46 9.75 2.21 14.89
CA LEU A 46 8.94 1.38 13.99
C LEU A 46 7.75 2.17 13.43
N ASP A 47 7.09 2.98 14.24
CA ASP A 47 6.00 3.87 13.78
C ASP A 47 6.49 4.86 12.72
N ASN A 48 7.69 5.39 12.88
CA ASN A 48 8.29 6.33 11.93
C ASN A 48 8.69 5.66 10.61
N LEU A 49 9.21 4.43 10.65
CA LEU A 49 9.52 3.65 9.43
C LEU A 49 8.24 3.25 8.68
N ALA A 50 7.15 2.98 9.38
CA ALA A 50 5.86 2.68 8.77
C ALA A 50 5.26 3.91 8.07
N LYS A 51 5.33 5.10 8.70
CA LYS A 51 4.80 6.36 8.14
C LYS A 51 5.46 6.76 6.82
N ILE A 52 6.70 6.36 6.58
CA ILE A 52 7.43 6.73 5.36
C ILE A 52 7.15 5.77 4.18
N LEU A 53 6.44 4.65 4.41
CA LEU A 53 6.15 3.65 3.36
C LEU A 53 4.93 4.00 2.50
N ASN A 54 5.01 3.78 1.18
CA ASN A 54 3.89 3.95 0.22
C ASN A 54 3.14 2.63 -0.06
N MET A 55 1.86 2.71 -0.46
CA MET A 55 1.02 1.56 -0.84
C MET A 55 0.56 1.64 -2.31
N ASP A 56 0.86 0.61 -3.12
CA ASP A 56 0.28 0.47 -4.48
C ASP A 56 -1.16 -0.06 -4.42
N VAL A 57 -2.07 0.69 -5.01
CA VAL A 57 -3.52 0.46 -5.09
C VAL A 57 -4.04 0.65 -6.52
N SER A 58 -3.16 1.00 -7.46
CA SER A 58 -3.48 1.17 -8.89
C SER A 58 -3.56 -0.16 -9.64
N SER A 59 -2.87 -1.18 -9.15
CA SER A 59 -2.94 -2.55 -9.68
C SER A 59 -4.13 -3.35 -9.14
N LEU A 60 -4.96 -2.69 -8.31
CA LEU A 60 -6.15 -3.28 -7.73
C LEU A 60 -7.15 -3.61 -8.85
N ARG A 61 -7.53 -4.88 -8.91
CA ARG A 61 -8.44 -5.43 -9.89
C ARG A 61 -9.39 -6.40 -9.20
N LEU A 62 -10.55 -6.57 -9.82
CA LEU A 62 -11.54 -7.56 -9.41
C LEU A 62 -11.24 -8.89 -10.11
N GLU A 63 -11.12 -9.96 -9.34
CA GLU A 63 -11.06 -11.33 -9.83
C GLU A 63 -12.32 -12.09 -9.42
N LYS A 64 -12.82 -12.93 -10.32
CA LYS A 64 -13.99 -13.78 -10.08
C LYS A 64 -13.68 -15.19 -10.54
N ILE A 65 -14.14 -16.19 -9.79
CA ILE A 65 -14.03 -17.59 -10.24
C ILE A 65 -14.99 -17.90 -11.40
N LYS A 66 -16.03 -17.08 -11.60
CA LYS A 66 -16.96 -17.14 -12.74
C LYS A 66 -17.46 -15.72 -13.12
N PRO A 67 -17.77 -15.45 -14.40
CA PRO A 67 -18.15 -14.10 -14.85
C PRO A 67 -19.44 -13.54 -14.22
N ASP A 68 -20.38 -14.41 -13.86
CA ASP A 68 -21.73 -14.10 -13.36
C ASP A 68 -21.79 -13.74 -11.87
N ILE A 69 -20.70 -13.94 -11.13
CA ILE A 69 -20.62 -13.61 -9.71
C ILE A 69 -20.76 -12.11 -9.50
N GLN A 70 -21.61 -11.72 -8.55
CA GLN A 70 -21.82 -10.31 -8.18
C GLN A 70 -20.58 -9.77 -7.44
N ALA A 71 -20.22 -8.52 -7.72
CA ALA A 71 -19.05 -7.87 -7.11
C ALA A 71 -19.16 -6.33 -7.09
N ASP A 72 -20.37 -5.81 -7.32
CA ASP A 72 -20.59 -4.37 -7.44
C ASP A 72 -20.29 -3.64 -6.12
N THR A 73 -20.49 -4.33 -5.00
CA THR A 73 -20.24 -3.77 -3.67
C THR A 73 -18.75 -3.67 -3.39
N GLN A 74 -17.97 -4.71 -3.71
CA GLN A 74 -16.50 -4.68 -3.66
C GLN A 74 -15.93 -3.53 -4.53
N LEU A 75 -16.46 -3.33 -5.74
CA LEU A 75 -16.05 -2.22 -6.61
C LEU A 75 -16.42 -0.85 -6.04
N THR A 76 -17.56 -0.75 -5.36
CA THR A 76 -18.01 0.50 -4.74
C THR A 76 -17.17 0.85 -3.51
N LEU A 77 -16.87 -0.14 -2.67
CA LEU A 77 -15.94 0.01 -1.54
C LEU A 77 -14.54 0.41 -2.01
N MET A 78 -14.05 -0.18 -3.10
CA MET A 78 -12.78 0.22 -3.72
C MET A 78 -12.77 1.69 -4.13
N LYS A 79 -13.82 2.16 -4.81
CA LYS A 79 -13.92 3.57 -5.22
C LYS A 79 -13.99 4.51 -4.01
N LEU A 80 -14.70 4.10 -2.95
CA LEU A 80 -14.75 4.86 -1.69
C LEU A 80 -13.40 4.93 -0.99
N PHE A 81 -12.64 3.81 -1.02
CA PHE A 81 -11.28 3.73 -0.52
C PHE A 81 -10.35 4.70 -1.27
N GLN A 82 -10.32 4.62 -2.60
CA GLN A 82 -9.51 5.51 -3.46
C GLN A 82 -9.91 6.99 -3.28
N GLY A 83 -11.21 7.28 -3.26
CA GLY A 83 -11.74 8.63 -3.08
C GLY A 83 -11.11 9.65 -4.04
N ASN A 84 -10.83 10.86 -3.54
CA ASN A 84 -10.07 11.90 -4.23
C ASN A 84 -8.65 12.05 -3.62
N ASP A 85 -8.09 10.99 -3.05
CA ASP A 85 -6.75 11.04 -2.46
C ASP A 85 -5.70 10.69 -3.51
N ASP A 86 -5.03 11.71 -4.06
CA ASP A 86 -4.03 11.54 -5.10
C ASP A 86 -2.88 10.61 -4.68
N ARG A 87 -2.65 10.42 -3.37
CA ARG A 87 -1.66 9.46 -2.85
C ARG A 87 -2.00 8.01 -3.18
N LEU A 88 -3.29 7.72 -3.40
CA LEU A 88 -3.79 6.42 -3.81
C LEU A 88 -3.78 6.25 -5.35
N CYS A 89 -3.29 7.24 -6.11
CA CYS A 89 -3.10 7.15 -7.56
C CYS A 89 -1.68 6.66 -7.91
N THR A 90 -1.48 5.35 -7.84
CA THR A 90 -0.17 4.69 -7.98
C THR A 90 0.14 4.17 -9.39
N ALA A 91 -0.56 4.68 -10.42
CA ALA A 91 -0.41 4.24 -11.82
C ALA A 91 1.00 4.41 -12.39
N TRP A 92 1.86 5.18 -11.72
CA TRP A 92 3.26 5.37 -12.05
C TRP A 92 4.17 4.21 -11.58
N VAL A 93 3.75 3.39 -10.62
CA VAL A 93 4.56 2.29 -10.04
C VAL A 93 5.06 1.31 -11.11
N PRO A 94 4.26 0.84 -12.08
CA PRO A 94 4.74 -0.04 -13.15
C PRO A 94 5.81 0.59 -14.06
N GLU A 95 5.87 1.93 -14.11
CA GLU A 95 6.81 2.70 -14.94
C GLU A 95 8.15 2.97 -14.25
N LEU A 96 8.27 2.64 -12.95
CA LEU A 96 9.51 2.78 -12.16
C LEU A 96 10.77 2.26 -12.87
N PRO A 97 10.78 1.11 -13.58
CA PRO A 97 11.98 0.64 -14.26
C PRO A 97 12.51 1.62 -15.30
N LYS A 98 11.60 2.22 -16.08
CA LYS A 98 11.93 3.24 -17.08
C LYS A 98 12.43 4.51 -16.41
N LEU A 99 11.78 4.91 -15.30
CA LEU A 99 12.17 6.08 -14.53
C LEU A 99 13.56 5.94 -13.90
N LEU A 100 13.87 4.77 -13.33
CA LEU A 100 15.19 4.44 -12.75
C LEU A 100 16.28 4.41 -13.83
N THR A 101 16.01 3.76 -14.97
CA THR A 101 16.95 3.71 -16.11
C THR A 101 17.28 5.13 -16.62
N LYS A 102 16.26 5.99 -16.77
CA LYS A 102 16.44 7.40 -17.17
C LYS A 102 17.29 8.20 -16.18
N ARG A 103 17.36 7.78 -14.92
CA ARG A 103 18.15 8.41 -13.84
C ARG A 103 19.55 7.80 -13.70
N GLY A 104 19.98 6.94 -14.62
CA GLY A 104 21.33 6.39 -14.67
C GLY A 104 21.56 5.15 -13.79
N PHE A 105 20.49 4.52 -13.29
CA PHE A 105 20.61 3.20 -12.69
C PHE A 105 20.81 2.16 -13.79
N ALA A 106 21.77 1.27 -13.60
CA ALA A 106 22.03 0.09 -14.41
C ALA A 106 21.36 -1.15 -13.79
N ASP A 107 21.24 -2.22 -14.57
CA ASP A 107 20.70 -3.52 -14.13
C ASP A 107 19.35 -3.39 -13.41
N VAL A 108 18.45 -2.58 -13.99
CA VAL A 108 17.12 -2.37 -13.42
C VAL A 108 16.23 -3.57 -13.75
N GLU A 109 15.89 -4.34 -12.73
CA GLU A 109 14.99 -5.48 -12.81
C GLU A 109 13.64 -5.14 -12.18
N ARG A 110 12.58 -5.67 -12.79
CA ARG A 110 11.21 -5.61 -12.27
C ARG A 110 10.72 -7.04 -12.07
N ASP A 111 10.39 -7.37 -10.84
CA ASP A 111 9.62 -8.55 -10.51
C ASP A 111 8.18 -8.12 -10.19
N ALA A 112 7.24 -8.54 -11.03
CA ALA A 112 5.82 -8.24 -10.87
C ALA A 112 5.09 -9.55 -10.59
N LYS A 113 4.63 -9.73 -9.36
CA LYS A 113 3.94 -10.93 -8.93
C LYS A 113 2.49 -10.62 -8.62
N GLY A 114 1.60 -11.33 -9.29
CA GLY A 114 0.22 -11.44 -8.82
C GLY A 114 0.18 -12.12 -7.45
N CYS A 115 -0.92 -11.91 -6.73
CA CYS A 115 -1.16 -12.66 -5.52
C CYS A 115 -1.28 -14.16 -5.84
N PRO A 116 -0.49 -15.05 -5.19
CA PRO A 116 -0.71 -16.48 -5.30
C PRO A 116 -2.13 -16.85 -4.85
N PRO A 117 -2.82 -17.81 -5.50
CA PRO A 117 -4.24 -18.10 -5.19
C PRO A 117 -4.51 -18.42 -3.71
N TYR A 118 -3.56 -19.08 -3.03
CA TYR A 118 -3.67 -19.43 -1.61
C TYR A 118 -3.57 -18.23 -0.66
N LEU A 119 -3.13 -17.07 -1.12
CA LEU A 119 -3.08 -15.81 -0.35
C LEU A 119 -4.15 -14.79 -0.80
N ALA A 120 -4.86 -15.07 -1.89
CA ALA A 120 -5.79 -14.11 -2.50
C ALA A 120 -6.90 -13.69 -1.53
N LEU A 121 -7.51 -14.67 -0.85
CA LEU A 121 -8.53 -14.40 0.15
C LEU A 121 -7.99 -13.58 1.33
N ALA A 122 -6.83 -13.96 1.88
CA ALA A 122 -6.24 -13.28 3.03
C ALA A 122 -5.89 -11.81 2.72
N PHE A 123 -5.31 -11.51 1.56
CA PHE A 123 -5.02 -10.11 1.20
C PHE A 123 -6.26 -9.30 0.88
N HIS A 124 -7.27 -9.92 0.26
CA HIS A 124 -8.55 -9.27 0.02
C HIS A 124 -9.24 -8.90 1.35
N GLU A 125 -9.31 -9.81 2.30
CA GLU A 125 -9.90 -9.56 3.62
C GLU A 125 -9.14 -8.47 4.39
N CYS A 126 -7.81 -8.44 4.34
CA CYS A 126 -7.01 -7.34 4.87
C CYS A 126 -7.38 -5.99 4.21
N GLY A 127 -7.61 -5.98 2.89
CA GLY A 127 -8.04 -4.78 2.15
C GLY A 127 -9.42 -4.28 2.57
N LEU A 128 -10.36 -5.19 2.86
CA LEU A 128 -11.69 -4.84 3.37
C LEU A 128 -11.59 -4.19 4.76
N LEU A 129 -10.75 -4.70 5.66
CA LEU A 129 -10.50 -4.11 6.97
C LEU A 129 -9.89 -2.71 6.87
N ALA A 130 -8.91 -2.51 5.98
CA ALA A 130 -8.32 -1.20 5.74
C ALA A 130 -9.37 -0.19 5.22
N THR A 131 -10.27 -0.65 4.34
CA THR A 131 -11.37 0.17 3.81
C THR A 131 -12.36 0.56 4.89
N GLU A 132 -12.72 -0.37 5.79
CA GLU A 132 -13.58 -0.09 6.94
C GLU A 132 -12.99 1.00 7.84
N VAL A 133 -11.71 0.84 8.23
CA VAL A 133 -11.04 1.78 9.14
C VAL A 133 -10.97 3.18 8.53
N LEU A 134 -10.60 3.28 7.25
CA LEU A 134 -10.50 4.57 6.57
C LEU A 134 -11.86 5.24 6.36
N ALA A 135 -12.89 4.46 6.02
CA ALA A 135 -14.25 5.00 5.87
C ALA A 135 -14.79 5.53 7.20
N ARG A 136 -14.59 4.80 8.31
CA ARG A 136 -14.95 5.28 9.67
C ARG A 136 -14.23 6.58 10.05
N ASN A 137 -12.95 6.72 9.66
CA ASN A 137 -12.16 7.90 9.97
C ASN A 137 -12.53 9.13 9.12
N LYS A 138 -12.98 8.94 7.87
CA LYS A 138 -13.40 10.04 6.97
C LYS A 138 -14.78 10.62 7.34
N GLU A 139 -15.67 9.82 7.93
CA GLU A 139 -17.08 10.21 8.06
C GLU A 139 -17.43 11.12 9.24
N GLY A 140 -16.55 11.41 10.18
CA GLY A 140 -16.85 12.39 11.25
C GLY A 140 -18.26 12.24 11.85
N ALA A 141 -18.60 11.04 12.34
CA ALA A 141 -19.77 10.77 13.19
C ALA A 141 -21.15 11.27 12.68
N GLY A 142 -21.68 10.66 11.62
CA GLY A 142 -23.12 10.60 11.37
C GLY A 142 -23.64 9.16 11.45
N ASN A 143 -24.66 8.87 12.27
CA ASN A 143 -25.19 7.51 12.50
C ASN A 143 -25.62 6.74 11.22
N ASN A 144 -25.96 7.46 10.15
CA ASN A 144 -26.43 6.84 8.91
C ASN A 144 -25.27 6.30 8.05
N GLY A 145 -24.10 6.94 8.03
CA GLY A 145 -22.96 6.50 7.21
C GLY A 145 -22.35 5.20 7.69
N VAL A 146 -22.25 5.02 9.01
CA VAL A 146 -21.76 3.78 9.63
C VAL A 146 -22.64 2.56 9.31
N ASN A 147 -23.97 2.74 9.30
CA ASN A 147 -24.90 1.65 8.98
C ASN A 147 -24.84 1.25 7.50
N VAL A 148 -24.70 2.25 6.61
CA VAL A 148 -24.52 2.00 5.17
C VAL A 148 -23.19 1.29 4.91
N LEU A 149 -22.10 1.73 5.54
CA LEU A 149 -20.79 1.08 5.42
C LEU A 149 -20.83 -0.38 5.91
N LYS A 150 -21.49 -0.66 7.04
CA LYS A 150 -21.67 -2.04 7.53
C LYS A 150 -22.42 -2.91 6.54
N GLN A 151 -23.53 -2.43 5.99
CA GLN A 151 -24.29 -3.16 4.98
C GLN A 151 -23.45 -3.43 3.72
N MET A 152 -22.63 -2.47 3.29
CA MET A 152 -21.71 -2.66 2.17
C MET A 152 -20.64 -3.70 2.47
N LEU A 153 -20.07 -3.72 3.69
CA LEU A 153 -19.08 -4.72 4.09
C LEU A 153 -19.69 -6.12 4.17
N ASP A 154 -20.90 -6.26 4.72
CA ASP A 154 -21.61 -7.55 4.78
C ASP A 154 -21.88 -8.12 3.38
N GLN A 155 -22.31 -7.25 2.46
CA GLN A 155 -22.56 -7.62 1.08
C GLN A 155 -21.26 -7.92 0.33
N ALA A 156 -20.18 -7.16 0.53
CA ALA A 156 -18.87 -7.47 -0.04
C ALA A 156 -18.29 -8.80 0.49
N ALA A 157 -18.53 -9.11 1.77
CA ALA A 157 -18.18 -10.41 2.34
C ALA A 157 -19.00 -11.56 1.72
N LYS A 158 -20.27 -11.31 1.37
CA LYS A 158 -21.08 -12.27 0.61
C LYS A 158 -20.53 -12.48 -0.79
N GLU A 159 -20.27 -11.41 -1.54
CA GLU A 159 -19.63 -11.47 -2.86
C GLU A 159 -18.31 -12.28 -2.79
N THR A 160 -17.55 -12.09 -1.71
CA THR A 160 -16.32 -12.84 -1.44
C THR A 160 -16.55 -14.35 -1.31
N ARG A 161 -17.53 -14.74 -0.49
CA ARG A 161 -17.91 -16.16 -0.33
C ARG A 161 -18.45 -16.77 -1.61
N ASP A 162 -19.12 -15.97 -2.44
CA ASP A 162 -19.65 -16.39 -3.74
C ASP A 162 -18.54 -16.54 -4.80
N GLY A 163 -17.34 -16.01 -4.53
CA GLY A 163 -16.12 -16.30 -5.26
C GLY A 163 -15.52 -15.11 -6.01
N SER A 164 -15.72 -13.88 -5.55
CA SER A 164 -15.01 -12.69 -6.02
C SER A 164 -14.00 -12.16 -5.01
N ASN A 165 -12.90 -11.58 -5.46
CA ASN A 165 -11.97 -10.89 -4.58
C ASN A 165 -11.32 -9.69 -5.27
N LEU A 166 -10.78 -8.79 -4.46
CA LEU A 166 -9.89 -7.73 -4.92
C LEU A 166 -8.45 -8.23 -4.82
N ALA A 167 -7.77 -8.22 -5.95
CA ALA A 167 -6.36 -8.60 -6.07
C ALA A 167 -5.53 -7.38 -6.48
N PHE A 168 -4.31 -7.30 -5.99
CA PHE A 168 -3.32 -6.29 -6.42
C PHE A 168 -2.04 -6.98 -6.88
N THR A 169 -1.28 -6.28 -7.71
CA THR A 169 0.04 -6.73 -8.16
C THR A 169 1.07 -6.24 -7.17
N ARG A 170 1.94 -7.14 -6.72
CA ARG A 170 3.10 -6.77 -5.94
C ARG A 170 4.25 -6.51 -6.89
N TYR A 171 4.79 -5.31 -6.80
CA TYR A 171 5.99 -4.94 -7.53
C TYR A 171 7.20 -4.97 -6.62
N THR A 172 8.28 -5.56 -7.11
CA THR A 172 9.62 -5.45 -6.54
C THR A 172 10.53 -4.96 -7.64
N PHE A 173 11.32 -3.95 -7.33
CA PHE A 173 12.27 -3.37 -8.26
C PHE A 173 13.66 -3.44 -7.66
N ILE A 174 14.63 -3.88 -8.46
CA ILE A 174 16.04 -3.89 -8.11
C ILE A 174 16.73 -3.02 -9.14
N GLY A 175 17.62 -2.13 -8.71
CA GLY A 175 18.41 -1.32 -9.63
C GLY A 175 19.76 -1.01 -9.02
N ARG A 176 20.81 -1.14 -9.83
CA ARG A 176 22.19 -0.85 -9.40
C ARG A 176 22.55 0.58 -9.77
N LYS A 177 23.07 1.30 -8.79
CA LYS A 177 23.61 2.64 -8.98
C LYS A 177 25.02 2.54 -9.54
N GLN A 178 25.32 3.30 -10.60
CA GLN A 178 26.70 3.50 -11.06
C GLN A 178 27.45 4.47 -10.15
#